data_AF-A0A8X8KC45-F1
#
_entry.id   AF-A0A8X8KC45-F1
#
_cell.length_a   1.000
_cell.length_b   1.000
_cell.length_c   1.000
_cell.angle_alpha   90.00
_cell.angle_beta   90.00
_cell.angle_gamma   90.00
#
_symmetry.space_group_name_H-M   'P 1'
#
loop_
_entity.id
_entity.type
_entity.pdbx_description
1 polymer ?
#
loop_
_entity_poly.entity_id
_entity_poly.type
_entity_poly.pdbx_seq_one_letter_code
_entity_poly.pdbx_strand_id
1 'polypeptide(L)' 'MKIKYLKDTHDSKVGDVKEIQDHQANVLIKLNFAEIYQEQKKPAAKAKPSKTEE' A
#
# COMPACT_ATOMS: atom_id res chain seq x y z
N MET A 1 -2.29 -5.13 -2.84
CA MET A 1 -1.98 -4.16 -1.76
C MET A 1 -3.19 -3.88 -0.89
N LYS A 2 -3.00 -3.70 0.43
CA LYS A 2 -4.05 -3.17 1.30
C LYS A 2 -3.98 -1.65 1.33
N ILE A 3 -5.14 -1.01 1.22
CA ILE A 3 -5.30 0.44 1.37
C ILE A 3 -6.37 0.71 2.41
N LYS A 4 -6.26 1.87 3.06
CA LYS A 4 -7.28 2.40 3.94
C LYS A 4 -7.93 3.59 3.26
N TYR A 5 -9.25 3.56 3.12
CA TYR A 5 -9.97 4.64 2.48
C TYR A 5 -9.96 5.89 3.36
N LEU A 6 -9.57 7.01 2.77
CA LEU A 6 -9.62 8.33 3.40
C LEU A 6 -10.92 9.08 3.05
N LYS A 7 -11.63 8.63 2.00
CA LYS A 7 -12.89 9.18 1.53
C LYS A 7 -13.94 8.09 1.38
N ASP A 8 -15.21 8.44 1.55
CA ASP A 8 -16.34 7.61 1.16
C ASP A 8 -16.26 7.32 -0.34
N THR A 9 -16.27 6.05 -0.69
CA THR A 9 -16.37 5.56 -2.06
C THR A 9 -17.70 4.82 -2.22
N HIS A 10 -18.10 4.56 -3.47
CA HIS A 10 -19.32 3.80 -3.75
C HIS A 10 -19.34 2.43 -3.05
N ASP A 11 -18.15 1.84 -2.84
CA ASP A 11 -17.98 0.47 -2.36
C ASP A 11 -17.45 0.40 -0.91
N SER A 12 -17.01 1.52 -0.31
CA SER A 12 -16.32 1.53 1.00
C SER A 12 -16.38 2.88 1.72
N LYS A 13 -16.32 2.85 3.05
CA LYS A 13 -16.38 4.03 3.92
C LYS A 13 -14.99 4.54 4.31
N VAL A 14 -14.91 5.78 4.76
CA VAL A 14 -13.69 6.33 5.39
C VAL A 14 -13.26 5.44 6.56
N GLY A 15 -11.99 5.08 6.61
CA GLY A 15 -11.40 4.21 7.63
C GLY A 15 -11.47 2.73 7.30
N ASP A 16 -12.23 2.34 6.27
CA ASP A 16 -12.32 0.96 5.81
C ASP A 16 -11.01 0.52 5.16
N VAL A 17 -10.60 -0.72 5.41
CA VAL A 17 -9.38 -1.29 4.86
C VAL A 17 -9.75 -2.37 3.87
N LYS A 18 -9.37 -2.18 2.60
CA LYS A 18 -9.51 -3.20 1.57
C LYS A 18 -8.19 -3.62 0.96
N GLU A 19 -8.14 -4.90 0.62
CA GLU A 19 -7.12 -5.46 -0.25
C GLU A 19 -7.57 -5.32 -1.71
N ILE A 20 -6.83 -4.53 -2.47
CA ILE A 20 -7.06 -4.30 -3.89
C ILE A 20 -5.76 -4.47 -4.68
N GLN A 21 -5.85 -4.43 -6.01
CA GLN A 21 -4.67 -4.50 -6.86
C GLN A 21 -3.76 -3.28 -6.73
N ASP A 22 -2.45 -3.50 -6.86
CA ASP A 22 -1.40 -2.49 -6.72
C ASP A 22 -1.59 -1.28 -7.65
N HIS A 23 -2.02 -1.51 -8.89
CA HIS A 23 -2.34 -0.43 -9.83
C HIS A 23 -3.52 0.43 -9.35
N GLN A 24 -4.60 -0.20 -8.89
CA GLN A 24 -5.80 0.49 -8.43
C GLN A 24 -5.52 1.24 -7.11
N ALA A 25 -4.77 0.62 -6.20
CA ALA A 25 -4.27 1.25 -4.99
C ALA A 25 -3.45 2.50 -5.33
N ASN A 26 -2.47 2.40 -6.23
CA ASN A 26 -1.59 3.52 -6.58
C ASN A 26 -2.37 4.71 -7.15
N VAL A 27 -3.42 4.46 -7.95
CA VAL A 27 -4.33 5.52 -8.43
C VAL A 27 -5.08 6.16 -7.26
N LEU A 28 -5.69 5.38 -6.37
CA LEU A 28 -6.44 5.89 -5.21
C LEU A 28 -5.55 6.68 -4.24
N ILE A 29 -4.30 6.23 -4.06
CA ILE A 29 -3.30 6.92 -3.24
C ILE A 29 -2.87 8.24 -3.87
N LYS A 30 -2.56 8.25 -5.17
CA LYS A 30 -2.22 9.48 -5.90
C LYS A 30 -3.34 10.51 -5.88
N LEU A 31 -4.59 10.05 -5.94
CA LEU A 31 -5.77 10.91 -5.87
C LEU A 31 -6.14 11.36 -4.45
N ASN A 32 -5.38 10.96 -3.42
CA ASN A 32 -5.69 11.23 -2.01
C ASN A 32 -7.09 10.71 -1.58
N PHE A 33 -7.54 9.61 -2.19
CA PHE A 33 -8.76 8.91 -1.80
C PHE A 33 -8.49 7.80 -0.78
N ALA A 34 -7.29 7.27 -0.76
CA ALA A 34 -6.88 6.22 0.17
C ALA A 34 -5.40 6.36 0.55
N GLU A 35 -5.02 5.77 1.68
CA GLU A 35 -3.63 5.64 2.13
C GLU A 35 -3.20 4.18 2.04
N ILE A 36 -1.89 3.93 1.90
CA ILE A 36 -1.35 2.56 1.93
C ILE A 36 -1.57 2.01 3.34
N TYR A 37 -2.35 0.92 3.45
CA TYR A 37 -2.52 0.20 4.70
C TYR A 37 -1.53 -0.95 4.72
N GLN A 38 -0.30 -0.67 5.16
CA GLN A 38 0.64 -1.72 5.53
C GLN A 38 0.41 -2.05 7.00
N GLU A 39 -0.32 -3.14 7.25
CA GLU A 39 -0.16 -3.89 8.49
C GLU A 39 1.34 -4.18 8.60
N GLN A 40 2.00 -3.68 9.65
CA GLN A 40 3.45 -3.63 9.78
C GLN A 40 4.12 -5.02 9.67
N LYS A 41 4.19 -5.59 8.46
CA LYS A 41 5.31 -6.43 8.07
C LYS A 41 6.32 -5.43 7.56
N LYS A 42 7.27 -5.15 8.46
CA LYS A 42 8.58 -4.53 8.27
C LYS A 42 8.88 -4.28 6.79
N PRO A 43 9.37 -3.08 6.42
CA PRO A 43 9.86 -2.86 5.06
C PRO A 43 10.65 -4.09 4.69
N ALA A 44 10.27 -4.75 3.60
CA ALA A 44 11.13 -5.75 3.00
C ALA A 44 12.41 -4.97 2.72
N ALA A 45 13.33 -5.03 3.69
CA ALA A 45 14.71 -4.67 3.54
C ALA A 45 15.06 -5.37 2.25
N LYS A 46 15.32 -4.57 1.21
CA LYS A 46 15.74 -5.02 -0.10
C LYS A 46 16.72 -6.17 0.15
N ALA A 47 16.25 -7.41 0.00
CA ALA A 47 17.04 -8.57 0.33
C ALA A 47 18.12 -8.65 -0.75
N LYS A 48 19.37 -8.56 -0.28
CA LYS A 48 20.66 -8.54 -0.97
C LYS A 48 20.87 -9.81 -1.83
N PRO A 49 21.92 -9.89 -2.69
CA PRO A 49 23.22 -10.32 -2.15
C PRO A 49 24.49 -9.67 -2.78
N SER A 50 25.56 -9.71 -1.97
CA SER A 50 27.01 -9.78 -2.26
C SER A 50 27.63 -9.17 -3.53
N LYS A 51 28.66 -8.35 -3.31
CA LYS A 51 30.01 -8.70 -3.78
C LYS A 51 31.05 -8.36 -2.70
N THR A 52 31.62 -9.41 -2.12
CA THR A 52 32.96 -9.40 -1.53
C THR A 52 33.97 -9.37 -2.67
N GLU A 53 34.84 -8.36 -2.70
CA GLU A 53 36.09 -8.22 -3.48
C GLU A 53 36.59 -6.82 -3.12
N GLU A 54 37.79 -6.51 -2.64
CA GLU A 54 39.00 -7.18 -2.16
C GLU A 54 39.68 -6.11 -1.27
#